data_AF-A0A0A2GNN8-F1
#
_entry.id   AF-A0A0A2GNN8-F1
#
_cell.length_a   1.000
_cell.length_b   1.000
_cell.length_c   1.000
_cell.angle_alpha   90.00
_cell.angle_beta   90.00
_cell.angle_gamma   90.00
#
_symmetry.space_group_name_H-M   'P 1'
#
loop_
_entity.id
_entity.type
_entity.pdbx_description
1 polymer ?
#
loop_
_entity_poly.entity_id
_entity_poly.type
_entity_poly.pdbx_seq_one_letter_code
_entity_poly.pdbx_strand_id
1 'polypeptide(L)'
;MNGRKRRIIIKEEVQKAYQFQLKNTDWTFYSEREFVEYILSQRFNYLVLLYSLFITAFAMIRGENNKIIVLFLGFLIVSMMGITIYRVYVKLMINLEILDKLGDMHAFHFIRAKANQKKWYALFKVNPIIGKWLPLFFSVSLLVALLLITFDLYHFEA
;
A
#
# COMPACT_ATOMS: atom_id res chain seq x y z
N MET A 1 15.65 6.59 20.53
CA MET A 1 14.87 7.00 19.33
C MET A 1 15.78 7.82 18.42
N ASN A 2 16.40 7.20 17.42
CA ASN A 2 17.28 7.90 16.49
C ASN A 2 16.43 8.55 15.39
N GLY A 3 16.22 9.86 15.48
CA GLY A 3 15.53 10.64 14.47
C GLY A 3 16.30 10.60 13.15
N ARG A 4 15.86 9.77 12.20
CA ARG A 4 16.29 9.88 10.80
C ARG A 4 15.86 11.25 10.32
N LYS A 5 16.77 12.23 10.36
CA LYS A 5 16.68 13.48 9.58
C LYS A 5 16.28 13.06 8.16
N ARG A 6 15.08 13.42 7.70
CA ARG A 6 14.72 13.29 6.28
C ARG A 6 15.78 14.07 5.53
N ARG A 7 16.68 13.38 4.81
CA ARG A 7 17.59 14.08 3.89
C ARG A 7 16.70 14.84 2.93
N ILE A 8 16.78 16.16 2.98
CA ILE A 8 16.03 17.03 2.10
C ILE A 8 16.50 16.69 0.69
N ILE A 9 15.58 16.22 -0.15
CA ILE A 9 15.90 15.94 -1.56
C ILE A 9 16.14 17.29 -2.24
N ILE A 10 17.39 17.56 -2.65
CA ILE A 10 17.82 18.80 -3.30
C ILE A 10 17.56 18.70 -4.80
N LYS A 11 16.93 19.74 -5.38
CA LYS A 11 16.50 19.76 -6.78
C LYS A 11 17.65 19.56 -7.77
N GLU A 12 18.79 20.22 -7.53
CA GLU A 12 19.97 20.16 -8.38
C GLU A 12 20.60 18.76 -8.41
N GLU A 13 20.69 18.09 -7.25
CA GLU A 13 21.18 16.71 -7.17
C GLU A 13 20.30 15.75 -7.95
N VAL A 14 18.98 15.91 -7.84
CA VAL A 14 17.99 15.11 -8.56
C VAL A 14 18.09 15.31 -10.08
N GLN A 15 18.23 16.56 -10.53
CA GLN A 15 18.41 16.85 -11.97
C GLN A 15 19.72 16.27 -12.50
N LYS A 16 20.82 16.40 -11.75
CA LYS A 16 22.11 15.80 -12.12
C LYS A 16 22.03 14.28 -12.19
N ALA A 17 21.37 13.64 -11.22
CA ALA A 17 21.14 12.20 -11.21
C ALA A 17 20.29 11.74 -12.40
N TYR A 18 19.25 12.50 -12.76
CA TYR A 18 18.41 12.19 -13.91
C TYR A 18 19.15 12.30 -15.24
N GLN A 19 19.95 13.36 -15.42
CA GLN A 19 20.79 13.52 -16.61
C GLN A 19 21.85 12.41 -16.72
N PHE A 20 22.39 11.97 -15.58
CA PHE A 20 23.27 10.80 -15.55
C PHE A 20 22.53 9.53 -15.97
N GLN A 21 21.31 9.31 -15.46
CA GLN A 21 20.49 8.15 -15.85
C GLN A 21 20.26 8.14 -17.35
N LEU A 22 19.73 9.21 -17.93
CA LEU A 22 19.44 9.30 -19.38
C LEU A 22 20.65 9.00 -20.28
N LYS A 23 21.87 9.32 -19.83
CA LYS A 23 23.10 9.10 -20.61
C LYS A 23 23.69 7.69 -20.45
N ASN A 24 23.41 7.02 -19.34
CA ASN A 24 24.15 5.81 -18.95
C ASN A 24 23.24 4.58 -18.74
N THR A 25 21.91 4.74 -18.68
CA THR A 25 20.99 3.64 -18.43
C THR A 25 19.58 3.93 -18.96
N ASP A 26 18.89 2.87 -19.39
CA ASP A 26 17.46 2.94 -19.71
C ASP A 26 16.59 3.04 -18.44
N TRP A 27 17.16 2.82 -17.25
CA TRP A 27 16.46 2.88 -15.97
C TRP A 27 16.48 4.30 -15.39
N THR A 28 15.35 4.98 -15.47
CA THR A 28 15.16 6.34 -14.97
C THR A 28 14.22 6.38 -13.76
N PHE A 29 14.08 7.54 -13.11
CA PHE A 29 13.05 7.71 -12.07
C PHE A 29 11.63 7.38 -12.54
N TYR A 30 11.33 7.56 -13.84
CA TYR A 30 10.04 7.20 -14.42
C TYR A 30 9.83 5.69 -14.52
N SER A 31 10.83 4.94 -14.98
CA SER A 31 10.74 3.47 -15.05
C SER A 31 10.73 2.86 -13.64
N GLU A 32 11.50 3.43 -12.70
CA GLU A 32 11.41 3.06 -11.29
C GLU A 32 10.00 3.29 -10.73
N ARG A 33 9.33 4.40 -11.11
CA ARG A 33 7.97 4.69 -10.63
C ARG A 33 7.01 3.62 -11.12
N GLU A 34 7.02 3.34 -12.42
CA GLU A 34 6.18 2.32 -13.04
C GLU A 34 6.40 0.95 -12.41
N PHE A 35 7.66 0.57 -12.20
CA PHE A 35 8.02 -0.70 -11.54
C PHE A 35 7.46 -0.77 -10.10
N VAL A 36 7.60 0.30 -9.32
CA VAL A 36 7.09 0.34 -7.94
C VAL A 36 5.56 0.31 -7.91
N GLU A 37 4.89 1.01 -8.84
CA GLU A 37 3.42 0.96 -9.01
C GLU A 37 2.95 -0.45 -9.37
N TYR A 38 3.66 -1.12 -10.28
CA TYR A 38 3.38 -2.51 -10.64
C TYR A 38 3.49 -3.44 -9.42
N ILE A 39 4.58 -3.36 -8.65
CA ILE A 39 4.76 -4.17 -7.43
C ILE A 39 3.64 -3.89 -6.43
N LEU A 40 3.26 -2.62 -6.24
CA LEU A 40 2.20 -2.24 -5.32
C LEU A 40 0.87 -2.87 -5.74
N SER A 41 0.53 -2.79 -7.02
CA SER A 41 -0.68 -3.37 -7.61
C SER A 41 -0.72 -4.89 -7.43
N GLN A 42 0.37 -5.58 -7.76
CA GLN A 42 0.48 -7.04 -7.59
C GLN A 42 0.27 -7.45 -6.14
N ARG A 43 0.97 -6.82 -5.19
CA ARG A 43 0.85 -7.13 -3.76
C ARG A 43 -0.55 -6.83 -3.22
N PHE A 44 -1.16 -5.75 -3.68
CA PHE A 44 -2.53 -5.42 -3.33
C PHE A 44 -3.52 -6.49 -3.83
N ASN A 45 -3.37 -6.97 -5.06
CA ASN A 45 -4.21 -8.05 -5.59
C ASN A 45 -4.05 -9.34 -4.78
N TYR A 46 -2.82 -9.70 -4.41
CA TYR A 46 -2.57 -10.84 -3.53
C TYR A 46 -3.20 -10.68 -2.15
N LEU A 47 -3.16 -9.47 -1.57
CA LEU A 47 -3.82 -9.18 -0.31
C LEU A 47 -5.33 -9.44 -0.39
N VAL A 48 -6.00 -8.97 -1.45
CA VAL A 48 -7.44 -9.19 -1.65
C VAL A 48 -7.75 -10.68 -1.81
N LEU A 49 -6.94 -11.41 -2.58
CA LEU A 49 -7.10 -12.86 -2.75
C LEU A 49 -6.94 -13.62 -1.43
N LEU A 50 -5.89 -13.31 -0.66
CA LEU A 50 -5.65 -13.92 0.65
C LEU A 50 -6.80 -13.64 1.61
N TYR A 51 -7.25 -12.39 1.69
CA TYR A 51 -8.38 -12.02 2.55
C TYR A 51 -9.64 -12.81 2.19
N SER A 52 -10.02 -12.85 0.90
CA SER A 52 -11.17 -13.62 0.42
C SER A 52 -11.05 -15.11 0.73
N LEU A 53 -9.84 -15.69 0.61
CA LEU A 53 -9.58 -17.08 0.96
C LEU A 53 -9.84 -17.35 2.44
N PHE A 54 -9.33 -16.50 3.34
CA PHE A 54 -9.52 -16.69 4.79
C PHE A 54 -10.97 -16.48 5.23
N ILE A 55 -11.67 -15.49 4.66
CA ILE A 55 -13.11 -15.30 4.92
C ILE A 55 -13.92 -16.51 4.44
N THR A 56 -13.59 -17.05 3.28
CA THR A 56 -14.27 -18.25 2.73
C THR A 56 -14.00 -19.48 3.61
N ALA A 57 -12.74 -19.70 3.99
CA ALA A 57 -12.37 -20.79 4.89
C ALA A 57 -13.07 -20.68 6.25
N PHE A 58 -13.14 -19.48 6.81
CA PHE A 58 -13.87 -19.21 8.05
C PHE A 58 -15.37 -19.54 7.94
N ALA A 59 -16.01 -19.19 6.82
CA ALA A 59 -17.42 -19.45 6.58
C ALA A 59 -17.73 -20.95 6.40
N MET A 60 -16.79 -21.72 5.83
CA MET A 60 -16.99 -23.15 5.53
C MET A 60 -16.61 -24.09 6.68
N ILE A 61 -15.65 -23.69 7.52
CA ILE A 61 -15.10 -24.59 8.54
C ILE A 61 -16.04 -24.71 9.75
N ARG A 62 -16.22 -25.94 10.22
CA ARG A 62 -16.99 -26.23 11.45
C ARG A 62 -16.07 -26.33 12.65
N GLY A 63 -16.62 -26.02 13.82
CA GLY A 63 -15.92 -26.03 15.09
C GLY A 63 -15.21 -24.70 15.38
N GLU A 64 -15.41 -24.21 16.58
CA GLU A 64 -14.91 -22.91 17.04
C GLU A 64 -13.37 -22.85 17.02
N ASN A 65 -12.71 -23.89 17.54
CA ASN A 65 -11.25 -23.99 17.54
C ASN A 65 -10.66 -23.87 16.13
N ASN A 66 -11.29 -24.49 15.14
CA ASN A 66 -10.84 -24.41 13.76
C ASN A 66 -11.01 -23.00 13.18
N LYS A 67 -12.14 -22.34 13.50
CA LYS A 67 -12.39 -20.94 13.12
C LYS A 67 -11.36 -19.99 13.73
N ILE A 68 -11.02 -20.17 15.00
CA ILE A 68 -9.98 -19.40 15.70
C ILE A 68 -8.63 -19.55 14.99
N ILE A 69 -8.23 -20.79 14.67
CA ILE A 69 -6.96 -21.06 13.96
C ILE A 69 -6.94 -20.36 12.60
N VAL A 70 -8.01 -20.49 11.82
CA VAL A 70 -8.12 -19.87 10.48
C VAL A 70 -8.05 -18.34 10.58
N LEU A 71 -8.77 -17.73 11.51
CA LEU A 71 -8.74 -16.28 11.73
C LEU A 71 -7.38 -15.79 12.22
N PHE A 72 -6.73 -16.52 13.12
CA PHE A 72 -5.40 -16.17 13.62
C PHE A 72 -4.34 -16.22 12.52
N LEU A 73 -4.32 -17.29 11.72
CA LEU A 73 -3.42 -17.41 10.57
C LEU A 73 -3.72 -16.34 9.51
N GLY A 74 -5.00 -16.10 9.24
CA GLY A 74 -5.44 -15.04 8.34
C GLY A 74 -4.96 -13.67 8.79
N PHE A 75 -5.17 -13.33 10.06
CA PHE A 75 -4.72 -12.07 10.65
C PHE A 75 -3.21 -11.90 10.50
N LEU A 76 -2.42 -12.92 10.83
CA LEU A 76 -0.96 -12.87 10.76
C LEU A 76 -0.50 -12.62 9.32
N ILE A 77 -0.97 -13.45 8.38
CA ILE A 77 -0.55 -13.39 6.97
C ILE A 77 -0.99 -12.08 6.30
N VAL A 78 -2.25 -11.68 6.49
CA VAL A 78 -2.80 -10.42 5.94
C VAL A 78 -2.06 -9.21 6.51
N SER A 79 -1.73 -9.21 7.81
CA SER A 79 -0.97 -8.13 8.44
C SER A 79 0.47 -8.05 7.93
N MET A 80 1.15 -9.19 7.77
CA MET A 80 2.47 -9.22 7.15
C MET A 80 2.42 -8.68 5.72
N MET A 81 1.44 -9.10 4.93
CA MET A 81 1.25 -8.58 3.57
C MET A 81 1.00 -7.07 3.58
N GLY A 82 0.15 -6.58 4.49
CA GLY A 82 -0.11 -5.15 4.68
C GLY A 82 1.15 -4.33 4.99
N ILE A 83 2.06 -4.86 5.82
CA ILE A 83 3.36 -4.23 6.09
C ILE A 83 4.21 -4.16 4.80
N THR A 84 4.21 -5.22 3.98
CA THR A 84 4.97 -5.22 2.72
C THR A 84 4.42 -4.22 1.70
N ILE A 85 3.09 -4.06 1.65
CA ILE A 85 2.40 -3.06 0.82
C ILE A 85 2.77 -1.66 1.29
N TYR A 86 2.70 -1.41 2.60
CA TYR A 86 3.07 -0.12 3.18
C TYR A 86 4.52 0.28 2.85
N ARG A 87 5.47 -0.67 2.90
CA ARG A 87 6.86 -0.40 2.52
C ARG A 87 7.01 0.02 1.06
N VAL A 88 6.30 -0.63 0.14
CA VAL A 88 6.33 -0.27 -1.30
C VAL A 88 5.63 1.07 -1.53
N TYR A 89 4.51 1.30 -0.86
CA TYR A 89 3.82 2.59 -0.88
C TYR A 89 4.73 3.75 -0.47
N VAL A 90 5.53 3.59 0.61
CA VAL A 90 6.50 4.61 1.02
C VAL A 90 7.54 4.88 -0.08
N LYS A 91 8.04 3.82 -0.74
CA LYS A 91 8.96 3.99 -1.88
C LYS A 91 8.31 4.75 -3.04
N LEU A 92 7.06 4.44 -3.35
CA LEU A 92 6.30 5.15 -4.39
C LEU A 92 6.16 6.64 -4.06
N MET A 93 5.81 6.96 -2.82
CA MET A 93 5.67 8.35 -2.38
C MET A 93 6.99 9.12 -2.48
N ILE A 94 8.12 8.49 -2.16
CA ILE A 94 9.45 9.10 -2.33
C ILE A 94 9.75 9.33 -3.82
N ASN A 95 9.46 8.36 -4.68
CA ASN A 95 9.70 8.52 -6.12
C ASN A 95 8.84 9.65 -6.72
N LEU A 96 7.56 9.73 -6.31
CA LEU A 96 6.69 10.83 -6.70
C LEU A 96 7.21 12.19 -6.22
N GLU A 97 7.83 12.28 -5.03
CA GLU A 97 8.47 13.51 -4.54
C GLU A 97 9.70 13.88 -5.38
N ILE A 98 10.53 12.91 -5.78
CA ILE A 98 11.69 13.11 -6.65
C ILE A 98 11.24 13.64 -8.01
N LEU A 99 10.20 13.04 -8.59
CA LEU A 99 9.64 13.45 -9.87
C LEU A 99 9.01 14.85 -9.83
N ASP A 100 8.34 15.22 -8.74
CA ASP A 100 7.81 16.58 -8.54
C ASP A 100 8.94 17.63 -8.55
N LYS A 101 10.11 17.26 -8.02
CA LYS A 101 11.30 18.14 -7.98
C LYS A 101 12.04 18.22 -9.31
N LEU A 102 11.85 17.28 -10.25
CA LEU A 102 12.52 17.28 -11.55
C LEU A 102 12.18 18.53 -12.40
N GLY A 103 10.96 19.06 -12.29
CA GLY A 103 10.54 20.34 -12.89
C GLY A 103 9.26 20.31 -13.73
N ASP A 104 8.76 21.51 -14.03
CA ASP A 104 7.37 21.81 -14.43
C ASP A 104 6.96 21.48 -15.88
N MET A 105 7.86 20.93 -16.71
CA MET A 105 7.56 20.59 -18.11
C MET A 105 7.31 19.10 -18.35
N HIS A 106 6.88 18.36 -17.31
CA HIS A 106 6.54 16.96 -17.44
C HIS A 106 5.02 16.75 -17.45
N ALA A 107 4.54 15.79 -18.25
CA ALA A 107 3.11 15.45 -18.39
C ALA A 107 2.41 15.26 -17.03
N PHE A 108 3.15 14.81 -16.01
CA PHE A 108 2.65 14.65 -14.65
C PHE A 108 2.18 15.97 -14.01
N HIS A 109 2.88 17.08 -14.23
CA HIS A 109 2.48 18.41 -13.73
C HIS A 109 1.17 18.86 -14.37
N PHE A 110 1.03 18.72 -15.69
CA PHE A 110 -0.20 19.05 -16.42
C PHE A 110 -1.40 18.16 -16.01
N ILE A 111 -1.18 16.85 -15.88
CA ILE A 111 -2.21 15.90 -15.45
C ILE A 111 -2.65 16.20 -14.01
N ARG A 112 -1.71 16.46 -13.10
CA ARG A 112 -2.01 16.79 -11.71
C ARG A 112 -2.73 18.13 -11.59
N ALA A 113 -2.28 19.17 -12.31
CA ALA A 113 -2.93 20.48 -12.32
C ALA A 113 -4.38 20.38 -12.80
N LYS A 114 -4.64 19.59 -13.85
CA LYS A 114 -5.98 19.36 -14.40
C LYS A 114 -6.85 18.49 -13.49
N ALA A 115 -6.28 17.46 -12.86
CA ALA A 115 -7.00 16.59 -11.92
C ALA A 115 -7.40 17.33 -10.62
N ASN A 116 -6.53 18.22 -10.11
CA ASN A 116 -6.77 18.99 -8.89
C ASN A 116 -7.72 20.19 -9.08
N GLN A 117 -8.06 20.60 -10.31
CA GLN A 117 -9.07 21.64 -10.54
C GLN A 117 -10.45 21.26 -9.97
N LYS A 118 -10.76 19.96 -9.89
CA LYS A 118 -11.97 19.48 -9.22
C LYS A 118 -11.66 19.20 -7.75
N LYS A 119 -12.09 20.10 -6.86
CA LYS A 119 -11.92 20.04 -5.38
C LYS A 119 -12.20 18.66 -4.77
N TRP A 120 -13.13 17.89 -5.33
CA TRP A 120 -13.47 16.54 -4.90
C TRP A 120 -12.31 15.53 -5.04
N TYR A 121 -11.53 15.60 -6.11
CA TYR A 121 -10.40 14.70 -6.34
C TYR A 121 -9.17 15.07 -5.51
N ALA A 122 -9.07 16.33 -5.07
CA ALA A 122 -8.02 16.78 -4.15
C ALA A 122 -8.26 16.26 -2.71
N LEU A 123 -9.53 16.07 -2.31
CA LEU A 123 -9.90 15.57 -0.98
C LEU A 123 -9.68 14.05 -0.85
N PHE A 124 -9.91 13.29 -1.91
CA PHE A 124 -9.66 11.85 -1.93
C PHE A 124 -8.32 11.52 -2.59
N LYS A 125 -7.22 11.71 -1.85
CA LYS A 125 -5.96 11.07 -2.24
C LYS A 125 -6.16 9.55 -2.16
N VAL A 126 -6.35 8.91 -3.32
CA VAL A 126 -6.55 7.46 -3.45
C VAL A 126 -5.31 6.67 -3.01
N ASN A 127 -4.12 7.27 -3.15
CA ASN A 127 -2.84 6.66 -2.81
C ASN A 127 -2.78 6.12 -1.35
N PRO A 128 -3.14 6.90 -0.31
CA PRO A 128 -3.28 6.40 1.06
C PRO A 128 -4.28 5.25 1.24
N ILE A 129 -5.33 5.17 0.43
CA ILE A 129 -6.37 4.14 0.59
C ILE A 129 -5.78 2.76 0.31
N ILE A 130 -5.16 2.62 -0.86
CA ILE A 130 -4.55 1.37 -1.32
C ILE A 130 -3.34 0.99 -0.45
N GLY A 131 -2.50 1.96 -0.11
CA GLY A 131 -1.23 1.70 0.57
C GLY A 131 -1.31 1.58 2.10
N LYS A 132 -2.38 2.05 2.74
CA LYS A 132 -2.48 2.14 4.21
C LYS A 132 -3.82 1.68 4.76
N TRP A 133 -4.93 2.26 4.28
CA TRP A 133 -6.23 2.03 4.92
C TRP A 133 -6.81 0.65 4.64
N LEU A 134 -6.72 0.19 3.40
CA LEU A 134 -7.34 -1.08 2.99
C LEU A 134 -6.62 -2.30 3.60
N PRO A 135 -5.27 -2.38 3.61
CA PRO A 135 -4.57 -3.43 4.33
C PRO A 135 -4.86 -3.42 5.83
N LEU A 136 -4.95 -2.24 6.44
CA LEU A 136 -5.29 -2.10 7.85
C LEU A 136 -6.71 -2.56 8.14
N PHE A 137 -7.66 -2.22 7.27
CA PHE A 137 -9.05 -2.67 7.39
C PHE A 137 -9.16 -4.20 7.38
N PHE A 138 -8.50 -4.89 6.45
CA PHE A 138 -8.52 -6.37 6.40
C PHE A 138 -7.88 -7.02 7.63
N SER A 139 -6.75 -6.48 8.11
CA SER A 139 -6.15 -6.96 9.35
C SER A 139 -7.06 -6.75 10.56
N VAL A 140 -7.65 -5.56 10.68
CA VAL A 140 -8.52 -5.21 11.81
C VAL A 140 -9.82 -6.01 11.78
N SER A 141 -10.43 -6.25 10.62
CA SER A 141 -11.66 -7.05 10.53
C SER A 141 -11.43 -8.49 11.00
N LEU A 142 -10.32 -9.12 10.60
CA LEU A 142 -9.95 -10.46 11.07
C LEU A 142 -9.63 -10.49 12.56
N LEU A 143 -8.96 -9.46 13.09
CA LEU A 143 -8.69 -9.34 14.51
C LEU A 143 -9.97 -9.19 15.32
N VAL A 144 -10.90 -8.33 14.89
CA VAL A 144 -12.20 -8.15 15.55
C VAL A 144 -12.99 -9.45 15.54
N ALA A 145 -13.06 -10.16 14.41
CA ALA A 145 -13.71 -11.46 14.33
C ALA A 145 -13.08 -12.49 15.28
N LEU A 146 -11.75 -12.51 15.37
CA LEU A 146 -11.03 -13.38 16.29
C LEU A 146 -11.40 -13.07 17.75
N LEU A 147 -11.36 -11.80 18.14
CA LEU A 147 -11.68 -11.37 19.51
C LEU A 147 -13.12 -11.69 19.90
N LEU A 148 -14.08 -11.47 19.00
CA LEU A 148 -15.49 -11.77 19.25
C LEU A 148 -15.73 -13.25 19.58
N ILE A 149 -15.03 -14.16 18.89
CA ILE A 149 -15.15 -15.60 19.15
C ILE A 149 -14.41 -15.97 20.43
N THR A 150 -13.15 -15.53 20.60
CA THR A 150 -12.34 -15.91 21.77
C THR A 150 -12.89 -15.42 23.11
N PHE A 151 -13.61 -14.28 23.11
CA PHE A 151 -14.26 -13.76 24.32
C PHE A 151 -15.70 -14.25 24.50
N ASP A 152 -16.12 -15.19 23.66
CA ASP A 152 -17.46 -15.77 23.70
C ASP A 152 -18.59 -14.74 23.51
N LEU A 153 -18.23 -13.57 22.97
CA LEU A 153 -19.15 -12.45 22.71
C LEU A 153 -20.04 -12.74 21.49
N TYR A 154 -19.66 -13.73 20.68
CA TYR A 154 -20.42 -14.15 19.50
C TYR A 154 -20.19 -15.61 19.17
N HIS A 155 -21.25 -16.42 19.27
CA HIS A 155 -21.26 -17.80 18.80
C HIS A 155 -21.66 -17.84 17.32
N PHE A 156 -20.73 -18.25 16.46
CA PHE A 156 -21.07 -18.57 15.09
C PHE A 156 -21.67 -19.98 15.02
N GLU A 157 -22.99 -20.07 15.19
CA GLU A 157 -23.75 -21.27 14.81
C GLU A 157 -23.43 -21.63 13.34
N ALA A 158 -23.11 -22.90 13.10
CA ALA A 158 -22.85 -23.46 11.78
C ALA A 158 -23.62 -24.77 11.63
#